data_AF-A0A8T6GQC9-F1
#
_entry.id   AF-A0A8T6GQC9-F1
#
_cell.length_a   1.000
_cell.length_b   1.000
_cell.length_c   1.000
_cell.angle_alpha   90.00
_cell.angle_beta   90.00
_cell.angle_gamma   90.00
#
_symmetry.space_group_name_H-M   'P 1'
#
loop_
_entity.id
_entity.type
_entity.pdbx_description
1 polymer ?
#
loop_
_entity_poly.entity_id
_entity_poly.type
_entity_poly.pdbx_seq_one_letter_code
_entity_poly.pdbx_strand_id
1 'polypeptide(L)'
;MQLDFRGLARGIDRLLGHWLLVAGMILVAAALTIPQLDKYPLSLDSLHSYTMALGLTESAYTPINVLENFYADALDQAPLYYLSSHFWGYVFGHSLAAARLISLFCGLLSLAMVYRLTR
;
A
#
# COMPACT_ATOMS: atom_id res chain seq x y z
N MET A 1 40.02 -18.60 16.29
CA MET A 1 39.19 -17.44 15.92
C MET A 1 37.97 -17.45 16.85
N GLN A 2 38.04 -16.76 17.99
CA GLN A 2 36.92 -16.68 18.94
C GLN A 2 35.93 -15.62 18.43
N LEU A 3 34.72 -16.04 18.07
CA LEU A 3 33.62 -15.13 17.74
C LEU A 3 33.18 -14.43 19.04
N ASP A 4 33.28 -13.10 19.09
CA ASP A 4 32.78 -12.29 20.21
C ASP A 4 31.25 -12.22 20.18
N PHE A 5 30.62 -13.20 20.83
CA PHE A 5 29.16 -13.29 20.97
C PHE A 5 28.54 -12.07 21.68
N ARG A 6 29.30 -11.34 22.51
CA ARG A 6 28.78 -10.16 23.24
C ARG A 6 28.71 -8.92 22.35
N GLY A 7 29.58 -8.81 21.35
CA GLY A 7 29.47 -7.80 20.30
C GLY A 7 28.25 -8.04 19.41
N LEU A 8 28.00 -9.31 19.06
CA LEU A 8 26.89 -9.72 18.19
C LEU A 8 25.52 -9.48 18.85
N ALA A 9 25.36 -9.83 20.12
CA ALA A 9 24.14 -9.58 20.88
C ALA A 9 23.78 -8.09 20.98
N ARG A 10 24.77 -7.22 21.30
CA ARG A 10 24.56 -5.76 21.36
C ARG A 10 24.19 -5.15 20.00
N GLY A 11 24.70 -5.71 18.91
CA GLY A 11 24.32 -5.31 17.55
C GLY A 11 22.87 -5.66 17.22
N ILE A 12 22.44 -6.87 17.58
CA ILE A 12 21.07 -7.34 17.41
C ILE A 12 20.08 -6.51 18.24
N ASP A 13 20.39 -6.24 19.51
CA ASP A 13 19.54 -5.41 20.38
C ASP A 13 19.34 -4.00 19.83
N ARG A 14 20.42 -3.40 19.30
CA ARG A 14 20.33 -2.11 18.62
C ARG A 14 19.55 -2.19 17.32
N LEU A 15 19.61 -3.28 16.55
CA LEU A 15 18.78 -3.40 15.35
C LEU A 15 17.30 -3.52 15.73
N LEU A 16 16.98 -4.43 16.64
CA LEU A 16 15.62 -4.68 17.13
C LEU A 16 14.99 -3.44 17.77
N GLY A 17 15.73 -2.72 18.61
CA GLY A 17 15.22 -1.53 19.30
C GLY A 17 14.71 -0.44 18.36
N HIS A 18 15.36 -0.24 17.21
CA HIS A 18 14.90 0.77 16.26
C HIS A 18 13.73 0.27 15.40
N TRP A 19 13.71 -1.02 15.04
CA TRP A 19 12.57 -1.60 14.34
C TRP A 19 11.29 -1.58 15.19
N LEU A 20 11.41 -1.70 16.52
CA LEU A 20 10.29 -1.51 17.45
C LEU A 20 9.74 -0.07 17.39
N LEU A 21 10.61 0.94 17.31
CA LEU A 21 10.17 2.34 17.15
C LEU A 21 9.45 2.56 15.83
N VAL A 22 9.97 2.01 14.73
CA VAL A 22 9.35 2.09 13.40
C VAL A 22 8.00 1.39 13.38
N ALA A 23 7.91 0.19 13.97
CA ALA A 23 6.64 -0.51 14.13
C ALA A 23 5.65 0.33 14.96
N GLY A 24 6.10 0.97 16.05
CA GLY A 24 5.29 1.89 16.83
C GLY A 24 4.77 3.07 15.99
N MET A 25 5.61 3.71 15.18
CA MET A 25 5.21 4.79 14.28
C MET A 25 4.19 4.34 13.24
N ILE A 26 4.38 3.16 12.64
CA ILE A 26 3.44 2.56 11.67
C ILE A 26 2.08 2.32 12.33
N LEU A 27 2.06 1.78 13.55
CA LEU A 27 0.83 1.53 14.30
C LEU A 27 0.09 2.83 14.62
N VAL A 28 0.81 3.87 15.04
CA VAL A 28 0.21 5.20 15.30
C VAL A 28 -0.36 5.80 14.02
N ALA A 29 0.37 5.74 12.91
CA ALA A 29 -0.12 6.21 11.62
C ALA A 29 -1.39 5.47 11.20
N ALA A 30 -1.40 4.14 11.28
CA ALA A 30 -2.57 3.33 10.96
C ALA A 30 -3.77 3.66 11.87
N ALA A 31 -3.55 3.79 13.18
CA ALA A 31 -4.61 4.11 14.15
C ALA A 31 -5.24 5.48 13.91
N LEU A 32 -4.47 6.47 13.44
CA LEU A 32 -4.97 7.79 13.11
C LEU A 32 -5.68 7.86 11.75
N THR A 33 -5.25 7.04 10.79
CA THR A 33 -5.78 7.09 9.42
C THR A 33 -7.00 6.19 9.21
N ILE A 34 -7.01 4.98 9.80
CA ILE A 34 -8.09 4.00 9.57
C ILE A 34 -9.48 4.56 9.92
N PRO A 35 -9.71 5.22 11.07
CA PRO A 35 -11.02 5.77 11.41
C PRO A 35 -11.48 6.90 10.48
N GLN A 36 -10.55 7.51 9.75
CA GLN A 36 -10.86 8.59 8.80
C GLN A 36 -11.18 8.07 7.40
N LEU A 37 -10.86 6.80 7.10
CA LEU A 37 -11.04 6.21 5.77
C LEU A 37 -12.48 6.32 5.29
N ASP A 38 -13.48 6.14 6.15
CA ASP A 38 -14.89 6.15 5.76
C ASP A 38 -15.59 7.50 5.98
N LYS A 39 -14.90 8.47 6.61
CA LYS A 39 -15.52 9.73 7.02
C LYS A 39 -15.76 10.71 5.87
N TYR A 40 -14.95 10.63 4.82
CA TYR A 40 -14.97 11.59 3.72
C TYR A 40 -15.45 10.95 2.41
N PRO A 41 -16.09 11.71 1.51
CA PRO A 41 -16.39 11.25 0.16
C PRO A 41 -15.09 10.99 -0.63
N LEU A 42 -15.17 10.21 -1.70
CA LEU A 42 -14.03 9.98 -2.60
C LEU A 42 -13.68 11.28 -3.33
N SER A 43 -12.38 11.53 -3.48
CA SER A 43 -11.92 12.53 -4.45
C SER A 43 -12.21 12.04 -5.88
N LEU A 44 -12.30 12.98 -6.82
CA LEU A 44 -12.49 12.66 -8.24
C LEU A 44 -11.39 11.73 -8.76
N ASP A 45 -10.14 11.97 -8.38
CA ASP A 45 -9.00 11.14 -8.78
C ASP A 45 -9.09 9.71 -8.21
N SER A 46 -9.58 9.57 -6.98
CA SER A 46 -9.79 8.25 -6.34
C SER A 46 -10.92 7.49 -7.04
N LEU A 47 -11.98 8.22 -7.42
CA LEU A 47 -13.11 7.63 -8.13
C LEU A 47 -12.70 7.18 -9.53
N HIS A 48 -11.97 8.02 -10.27
CA HIS A 48 -11.42 7.67 -11.58
C HIS A 48 -10.51 6.44 -11.48
N SER A 49 -9.67 6.40 -10.44
CA SER A 49 -8.78 5.26 -10.21
C SER A 49 -9.53 3.97 -9.90
N TYR A 50 -10.57 4.07 -9.07
CA TYR A 50 -11.46 2.97 -8.75
C TYR A 50 -12.14 2.41 -10.00
N THR A 51 -12.69 3.29 -10.85
CA THR A 51 -13.37 2.86 -12.09
C THR A 51 -12.43 2.20 -13.08
N MET A 52 -11.19 2.70 -13.20
CA MET A 52 -10.17 2.13 -14.08
C MET A 52 -9.68 0.76 -13.59
N ALA A 53 -9.47 0.61 -12.28
CA ALA A 53 -8.89 -0.61 -11.72
C ALA A 53 -9.88 -1.75 -11.55
N LEU A 54 -11.15 -1.46 -11.29
CA LEU A 54 -12.15 -2.47 -10.91
C LEU A 54 -13.27 -2.65 -11.94
N GLY A 55 -13.46 -1.68 -12.83
CA GLY A 55 -14.56 -1.68 -13.78
C GLY A 55 -15.90 -1.42 -13.12
N LEU A 56 -16.77 -0.67 -13.78
CA LEU A 56 -18.18 -0.52 -13.36
C LEU A 56 -19.11 -1.52 -14.09
N THR A 57 -18.52 -2.53 -14.75
CA THR A 57 -19.23 -3.40 -15.68
C THR A 57 -19.72 -4.68 -15.02
N GLU A 58 -20.86 -5.19 -15.47
CA GLU A 58 -21.43 -6.47 -15.00
C GLU A 58 -20.63 -7.71 -15.47
N SER A 59 -19.77 -7.57 -16.48
CA SER A 59 -18.92 -8.64 -16.99
C SER A 59 -17.69 -8.90 -16.12
N ALA A 60 -17.13 -10.11 -16.20
CA ALA A 60 -15.88 -10.47 -15.53
C ALA A 60 -14.76 -9.49 -15.93
N TYR A 61 -14.42 -8.57 -15.03
CA TYR A 61 -13.38 -7.58 -15.26
C TYR A 61 -12.01 -8.24 -15.05
N THR A 62 -11.20 -8.32 -16.10
CA THR A 62 -9.91 -9.02 -16.06
C THR A 62 -8.73 -8.03 -16.04
N PRO A 63 -7.51 -8.48 -15.68
CA PRO A 63 -6.32 -7.64 -15.80
C PRO A 63 -6.06 -7.13 -17.23
N ILE A 64 -6.50 -7.88 -18.26
CA ILE A 64 -6.44 -7.43 -19.66
C ILE A 64 -7.30 -6.18 -19.85
N ASN A 65 -8.51 -6.16 -19.29
CA ASN A 65 -9.43 -5.03 -19.41
C ASN A 65 -8.87 -3.78 -18.74
N VAL A 66 -8.15 -3.93 -17.62
CA VAL A 66 -7.45 -2.83 -16.94
C VAL A 66 -6.42 -2.21 -17.88
N LEU A 67 -5.63 -3.04 -18.57
CA LEU A 67 -4.62 -2.59 -19.53
C LEU A 67 -5.28 -1.92 -20.75
N GLU A 68 -6.32 -2.53 -21.32
CA GLU A 68 -7.05 -1.98 -22.47
C GLU A 68 -7.63 -0.60 -22.15
N ASN A 69 -8.29 -0.46 -20.99
CA ASN A 69 -8.83 0.82 -20.54
C ASN A 69 -7.72 1.85 -20.28
N PHE A 70 -6.61 1.42 -19.67
CA PHE A 70 -5.44 2.26 -19.45
C PHE A 70 -4.85 2.80 -20.77
N TYR A 71 -4.69 1.94 -21.78
CA TYR A 71 -4.16 2.35 -23.09
C TYR A 71 -5.13 3.24 -23.88
N ALA A 72 -6.44 3.16 -23.61
CA ALA A 72 -7.43 4.02 -24.23
C ALA A 72 -7.45 5.43 -23.62
N ASP A 73 -7.38 5.54 -22.29
CA ASP A 73 -7.78 6.76 -21.58
C ASP A 73 -6.65 7.42 -20.74
N ALA A 74 -5.54 6.74 -20.48
CA ALA A 74 -4.57 7.16 -19.46
C ALA A 74 -3.09 6.91 -19.82
N LEU A 75 -2.69 7.13 -21.08
CA LEU A 75 -1.33 6.87 -21.58
C LEU A 75 -0.21 7.60 -20.79
N ASP A 76 -0.53 8.71 -20.13
CA ASP A 76 0.43 9.52 -19.36
C ASP A 76 0.67 9.01 -17.93
N GLN A 77 -0.05 7.98 -17.49
CA GLN A 77 0.01 7.45 -16.13
C GLN A 77 0.78 6.12 -16.07
N ALA A 78 1.11 5.61 -14.88
CA ALA A 78 1.78 4.31 -14.76
C ALA A 78 0.74 3.18 -14.55
N PRO A 79 0.72 2.12 -15.38
CA PRO A 79 -0.31 1.07 -15.31
C PRO A 79 -0.22 0.22 -14.04
N LEU A 80 0.95 0.21 -13.39
CA LEU A 80 1.23 -0.62 -12.22
C LEU A 80 0.27 -0.32 -11.05
N TYR A 81 -0.15 0.94 -10.88
CA TYR A 81 -1.08 1.31 -9.82
C TYR A 81 -2.48 0.70 -10.05
N TYR A 82 -2.98 0.73 -11.28
CA TYR A 82 -4.29 0.18 -11.62
C TYR A 82 -4.30 -1.34 -11.53
N LEU A 83 -3.23 -2.00 -12.00
CA LEU A 83 -3.07 -3.45 -11.88
C LEU A 83 -2.97 -3.89 -10.42
N SER A 84 -2.17 -3.20 -9.61
CA SER A 84 -2.06 -3.53 -8.18
C SER A 84 -3.38 -3.30 -7.44
N SER A 85 -4.11 -2.23 -7.77
CA SER A 85 -5.47 -1.96 -7.26
C SER A 85 -6.48 -3.03 -7.67
N HIS A 86 -6.40 -3.53 -8.90
CA HIS A 86 -7.23 -4.65 -9.38
C HIS A 86 -6.99 -5.93 -8.57
N PHE A 87 -5.72 -6.34 -8.42
CA PHE A 87 -5.37 -7.51 -7.62
C PHE A 87 -5.74 -7.34 -6.15
N TRP A 88 -5.59 -6.13 -5.60
CA TRP A 88 -6.01 -5.82 -4.24
C TRP A 88 -7.53 -6.01 -4.06
N GLY A 89 -8.34 -5.54 -5.02
CA GLY A 89 -9.78 -5.78 -5.04
C GLY A 89 -10.14 -7.26 -5.10
N TYR A 90 -9.33 -8.07 -5.79
CA TYR A 90 -9.48 -9.52 -5.85
C TYR A 90 -9.23 -10.22 -4.50
N VAL A 91 -8.27 -9.72 -3.71
CA VAL A 91 -7.88 -10.32 -2.43
C VAL A 91 -8.75 -9.84 -1.26
N PHE A 92 -9.01 -8.53 -1.19
CA PHE A 92 -9.68 -7.89 -0.05
C PHE A 92 -11.12 -7.44 -0.34
N GLY A 93 -11.59 -7.63 -1.56
CA GLY A 93 -12.91 -7.22 -2.03
C GLY A 93 -12.93 -5.85 -2.72
N HIS A 94 -14.03 -5.58 -3.42
CA HIS A 94 -14.21 -4.41 -4.28
C HIS A 94 -14.90 -3.26 -3.55
N SER A 95 -14.79 -3.18 -2.21
CA SER A 95 -15.42 -2.10 -1.45
C SER A 95 -14.62 -0.80 -1.58
N LEU A 96 -15.29 0.34 -1.40
CA LEU A 96 -14.61 1.65 -1.35
C LEU A 96 -13.57 1.70 -0.22
N ALA A 97 -13.85 1.07 0.91
CA ALA A 97 -12.90 0.94 2.01
C ALA A 97 -11.65 0.17 1.58
N ALA A 98 -11.82 -0.98 0.89
CA ALA A 98 -10.70 -1.76 0.37
C ALA A 98 -9.85 -0.96 -0.63
N ALA A 99 -10.48 -0.21 -1.53
CA ALA A 99 -9.79 0.65 -2.49
C ALA A 99 -8.99 1.78 -1.82
N ARG A 100 -9.40 2.27 -0.65
CA ARG A 100 -8.62 3.26 0.12
C ARG A 100 -7.48 2.61 0.92
N LEU A 101 -7.67 1.36 1.35
CA LEU A 101 -6.67 0.63 2.13
C LEU A 101 -5.38 0.35 1.37
N ILE A 102 -5.42 0.21 0.04
CA ILE A 102 -4.18 0.03 -0.75
C ILE A 102 -3.25 1.23 -0.62
N SER A 103 -3.79 2.46 -0.69
CA SER A 103 -2.99 3.68 -0.56
C SER A 103 -2.43 3.82 0.86
N LEU A 104 -3.22 3.47 1.88
CA LEU A 104 -2.75 3.41 3.27
C LEU A 104 -1.62 2.38 3.42
N PHE A 105 -1.80 1.17 2.88
CA PHE A 105 -0.81 0.11 2.92
C PHE A 105 0.52 0.55 2.28
N CYS A 106 0.47 1.13 1.09
CA CYS A 106 1.65 1.70 0.42
C CYS A 106 2.32 2.79 1.25
N GLY A 107 1.52 3.68 1.86
CA GLY A 107 2.03 4.71 2.78
C GLY A 107 2.76 4.12 3.99
N LEU A 108 2.18 3.14 4.66
CA LEU A 108 2.79 2.46 5.80
C LEU A 108 4.05 1.68 5.41
N LEU A 109 4.03 1.01 4.25
CA LEU A 109 5.19 0.31 3.71
C LEU A 109 6.34 1.28 3.38
N SER A 110 6.01 2.46 2.85
CA SER A 110 7.00 3.49 2.54
C SER A 110 7.75 3.97 3.79
N LEU A 111 7.08 4.06 4.96
CA LEU A 111 7.75 4.40 6.22
C LEU A 111 8.82 3.38 6.61
N ALA A 112 8.50 2.09 6.47
CA ALA A 112 9.46 1.01 6.70
C ALA A 112 10.63 1.05 5.70
N MET A 113 10.36 1.35 4.42
CA MET A 113 11.40 1.47 3.39
C MET A 113 12.32 2.66 3.61
N VAL A 114 11.78 3.85 3.91
CA VAL A 114 12.57 5.06 4.20
C VAL A 114 13.48 4.82 5.39
N TYR A 115 12.95 4.21 6.45
CA TYR A 115 13.77 3.82 7.60
C TYR A 115 14.92 2.87 7.21
N ARG A 116 14.63 1.85 6.40
CA ARG A 116 15.65 0.89 5.94
C ARG A 116 16.71 1.53 5.06
N LEU A 117 16.35 2.51 4.23
CA LEU A 117 17.27 3.16 3.30
C LEU A 117 18.15 4.22 3.97
N THR A 118 17.70 4.80 5.08
CA THR A 118 18.43 5.84 5.81
C THR A 118 19.43 5.30 6.84
N ARG A 119 19.44 3.98 7.06
CA ARG A 119 20.32 3.30 8.02
C ARG A 119 21.31 2.38 7.33
#